data_AF-A0A1G7VER1-F1
#
_entry.id   AF-A0A1G7VER1-F1
#
_cell.length_a   1.000
_cell.length_b   1.000
_cell.length_c   1.000
_cell.angle_alpha   90.00
_cell.angle_beta   90.00
_cell.angle_gamma   90.00
#
_symmetry.space_group_name_H-M   'P 1'
#
loop_
_entity.id
_entity.type
_entity.pdbx_description
1 polymer ?
#
loop_
_entity_poly.entity_id
_entity_poly.type
_entity_poly.pdbx_seq_one_letter_code
_entity_poly.pdbx_strand_id
1 'polypeptide(L)' 'MGLASGLVAIGLFLLGGAFSIFRADHPEKGRTSGQVVFAGLLVLAAALAIASGLLRF' A
#
# COMPACT_ATOMS: atom_id res chain seq x y z
N MET A 1 0.80 -21.96 5.02
CA MET A 1 -0.60 -21.50 5.05
C MET A 1 -0.76 -20.18 5.82
N GLY A 2 -0.59 -20.12 7.15
CA GLY A 2 -0.86 -18.90 7.95
C GLY A 2 0.01 -17.67 7.65
N LEU A 3 1.33 -17.86 7.49
CA LEU A 3 2.25 -16.74 7.19
C LEU A 3 2.02 -16.15 5.79
N ALA A 4 1.80 -17.02 4.79
CA ALA A 4 1.58 -16.60 3.40
C ALA A 4 0.30 -15.76 3.25
N SER A 5 -0.80 -16.22 3.84
CA SER A 5 -2.06 -15.46 3.91
C SER A 5 -1.93 -14.17 4.71
N GLY A 6 -1.16 -14.17 5.81
CA GLY A 6 -0.84 -12.96 6.57
C GLY A 6 -0.12 -11.90 5.74
N LEU A 7 0.88 -12.31 4.95
CA LEU A 7 1.61 -11.39 4.05
C LEU A 7 0.70 -10.77 2.99
N VAL A 8 -0.19 -11.56 2.40
CA VAL A 8 -1.19 -11.06 1.43
C VAL A 8 -2.15 -10.07 2.10
N ALA A 9 -2.64 -10.39 3.30
CA ALA A 9 -3.54 -9.50 4.05
C ALA A 9 -2.86 -8.16 4.40
N ILE A 10 -1.61 -8.19 4.85
CA ILE A 10 -0.81 -6.98 5.10
C ILE A 10 -0.64 -6.18 3.81
N GLY A 11 -0.32 -6.84 2.70
CA GLY A 11 -0.16 -6.16 1.43
C GLY A 11 -1.44 -5.46 0.95
N LEU A 12 -2.59 -6.11 1.09
CA LEU A 12 -3.90 -5.49 0.77
C LEU A 12 -4.21 -4.29 1.68
N PHE A 13 -3.87 -4.39 2.98
CA PHE A 13 -4.01 -3.28 3.92
C PHE A 13 -3.15 -2.08 3.50
N LEU A 14 -1.88 -2.31 3.15
CA LEU A 14 -0.97 -1.27 2.69
C LEU A 14 -1.46 -0.63 1.38
N LEU A 15 -2.01 -1.42 0.47
CA LEU A 15 -2.61 -0.91 -0.77
C LEU A 15 -3.82 -0.01 -0.48
N GLY A 16 -4.67 -0.39 0.47
CA GLY A 16 -5.77 0.44 0.97
C GLY A 16 -5.30 1.75 1.60
N GLY A 17 -4.21 1.71 2.37
CA GLY A 17 -3.57 2.91 2.92
C GLY A 17 -3.08 3.86 1.83
N ALA A 18 -2.51 3.33 0.74
CA ALA A 18 -2.00 4.15 -0.36
C ALA A 18 -3.17 4.84 -1.08
N PHE A 19 -4.24 4.08 -1.32
CA PHE A 19 -5.48 4.61 -1.89
C PHE A 19 -6.10 5.70 -1.00
N SER A 20 -6.07 5.54 0.32
CA SER A 20 -6.57 6.56 1.24
C SER A 20 -5.80 7.88 1.12
N ILE A 21 -4.49 7.83 0.90
CA ILE A 21 -3.67 9.04 0.72
C ILE A 21 -4.01 9.72 -0.61
N PHE A 22 -4.19 8.93 -1.68
CA PHE A 22 -4.63 9.46 -2.97
C PHE A 22 -6.02 10.10 -2.90
N ARG A 23 -6.92 9.56 -2.09
CA ARG A 23 -8.27 10.09 -1.92
C ARG A 23 -8.35 11.28 -0.96
N ALA A 24 -7.29 11.55 -0.20
CA ALA A 24 -7.22 12.66 0.75
C ALA A 24 -6.92 14.03 0.09
N ASP A 25 -7.17 14.16 -1.22
CA ASP A 25 -6.96 15.41 -1.95
C ASP A 25 -7.90 16.51 -1.41
N HIS A 26 -7.32 17.50 -0.74
CA HIS A 26 -8.03 18.70 -0.32
C HIS A 26 -8.16 19.64 -1.53
N PRO A 27 -9.39 20.08 -1.89
CA PRO A 27 -9.63 20.93 -3.06
C PRO A 27 -8.89 22.27 -3.02
N GLU A 28 -8.44 22.70 -1.85
CA GLU A 28 -7.81 24.01 -1.63
C GLU A 28 -6.28 23.94 -1.50
N LYS A 29 -5.71 22.76 -1.20
CA LYS A 29 -4.26 22.60 -0.94
C LYS A 29 -3.54 21.71 -1.95
N GLY A 30 -4.27 21.03 -2.83
CA GLY A 30 -3.69 20.05 -3.74
C GLY A 30 -2.96 18.93 -2.99
N ARG A 31 -2.30 18.05 -3.74
CA ARG A 31 -1.51 16.97 -3.16
C ARG A 31 -0.08 17.43 -2.91
N THR A 32 0.42 17.20 -1.70
CA THR A 32 1.82 17.49 -1.37
C THR A 32 2.75 16.48 -2.04
N SER A 33 3.97 16.91 -2.40
CA SER A 33 5.01 16.02 -2.93
C SER A 33 5.33 14.87 -1.97
N GLY A 34 5.31 15.14 -0.66
CA GLY A 34 5.49 14.12 0.39
C GLY A 34 4.40 13.04 0.38
N GLN A 35 3.13 13.41 0.19
CA GLN A 35 2.02 12.44 0.10
C GLN A 35 2.20 11.49 -1.10
N VAL A 36 2.66 12.01 -2.24
CA VAL A 36 2.91 11.18 -3.44
C VAL A 36 4.04 10.19 -3.18
N VAL A 37 5.16 10.63 -2.60
CA VAL A 37 6.29 9.76 -2.30
C VAL A 37 5.88 8.68 -1.30
N PHE A 38 5.19 9.05 -0.22
CA PHE A 38 4.77 8.10 0.80
C PHE A 38 3.76 7.08 0.26
N ALA A 39 2.77 7.52 -0.53
CA ALA A 39 1.85 6.61 -1.20
C ALA A 39 2.58 5.64 -2.14
N GLY A 40 3.58 6.13 -2.89
CA GLY A 40 4.42 5.29 -3.75
C GLY A 40 5.19 4.21 -2.97
N LEU A 41 5.81 4.57 -1.84
CA LEU A 41 6.48 3.61 -0.96
C LEU A 41 5.51 2.56 -0.41
N LEU A 42 4.30 2.98 -0.06
CA LEU A 42 3.28 2.07 0.47
C LEU A 42 2.80 1.08 -0.59
N VAL A 43 2.64 1.51 -1.85
CA VAL A 43 2.35 0.63 -2.99
C VAL A 43 3.49 -0.37 -3.21
N LEU A 44 4.75 0.08 -3.16
CA LEU A 44 5.90 -0.81 -3.31
C LEU A 44 5.93 -1.87 -2.20
N ALA A 45 5.72 -1.47 -0.94
CA ALA A 45 5.65 -2.38 0.19
C ALA A 45 4.48 -3.37 0.05
N ALA A 46 3.31 -2.90 -0.39
CA ALA A 46 2.15 -3.75 -0.67
C ALA A 46 2.47 -4.81 -1.72
N ALA A 47 3.07 -4.42 -2.84
CA ALA A 47 3.44 -5.32 -3.92
C ALA A 47 4.43 -6.39 -3.47
N LEU A 48 5.46 -6.01 -2.70
CA LEU A 48 6.46 -6.95 -2.17
C LEU A 48 5.83 -7.92 -1.16
N ALA A 49 4.93 -7.46 -0.30
CA ALA A 49 4.25 -8.32 0.67
C ALA A 49 3.35 -9.35 -0.02
N ILE A 50 2.54 -8.92 -1.01
CA ILE A 50 1.68 -9.81 -1.78
C ILE A 50 2.53 -10.82 -2.57
N ALA A 51 3.55 -10.35 -3.31
CA ALA A 51 4.44 -11.22 -4.07
C ALA A 51 5.12 -12.26 -3.16
N SER A 52 5.63 -11.84 -2.00
CA SER A 52 6.24 -12.76 -1.04
C SER A 52 5.24 -13.77 -0.47
N GLY A 53 4.01 -13.34 -0.20
CA GLY A 53 2.92 -14.22 0.24
C GLY A 53 2.58 -15.26 -0.81
N LEU A 54 2.46 -14.86 -2.07
CA LEU A 54 2.15 -15.74 -3.21
C LEU A 54 3.30 -16.70 -3.55
N LEU A 55 4.55 -16.24 -3.50
CA LEU A 55 5.72 -17.10 -3.75
C LEU A 55 5.96 -18.15 -2.64
N ARG A 56 5.35 -17.95 -1.47
CA ARG A 56 5.44 -18.85 -0.31
C ARG A 56 4.20 -19.74 -0.13
N PHE A 57 3.21 -19.58 -1.00
CA PHE A 57 2.03 -20.44 -1.08
C PHE A 57 2.41 -21.81 -1.67
#